data_AF-R8I568-F1
#
_entry.id   AF-R8I568-F1
#
_cell.length_a   1.000
_cell.length_b   1.000
_cell.length_c   1.000
_cell.angle_alpha   90.00
_cell.angle_beta   90.00
_cell.angle_gamma   90.00
#
_symmetry.space_group_name_H-M   'P 1'
#
loop_
_entity.id
_entity.type
_entity.pdbx_description
1 polymer ?
#
loop_
_entity_poly.entity_id
_entity_poly.type
_entity_poly.pdbx_seq_one_letter_code
_entity_poly.pdbx_strand_id
1 'polypeptide(L)' 'MNNLRFYDAPSWQDKDVAGSVDVGLGFTIIDKVSVNGSPQYKVKNSRGNVYYITASSYYVRIK' A
#
# COMPACT_ATOMS: atom_id res chain seq x y z
N MET A 1 -0.80 -13.00 12.89
CA MET A 1 -0.03 -11.90 12.28
C MET A 1 -0.95 -11.17 11.33
N ASN A 2 -1.31 -9.93 11.65
CA ASN A 2 -2.26 -9.11 10.89
C ASN A 2 -1.48 -8.08 10.06
N ASN A 3 -0.57 -8.56 9.21
CA ASN A 3 0.40 -7.70 8.56
C ASN A 3 0.00 -7.49 7.10
N LEU A 4 -0.38 -6.25 6.76
CA LEU A 4 -0.77 -5.88 5.41
C LEU A 4 0.47 -5.58 4.57
N ARG A 5 0.63 -6.25 3.42
CA ARG A 5 1.80 -6.04 2.55
C ARG A 5 1.75 -4.68 1.85
N PHE A 6 2.92 -4.09 1.67
CA PHE A 6 3.14 -2.96 0.77
C PHE A 6 4.31 -3.26 -0.18
N TYR A 7 4.36 -2.55 -1.30
CA TYR A 7 5.18 -2.90 -2.46
C TYR A 7 6.04 -1.71 -2.92
N ASP A 8 7.21 -1.99 -3.48
CA ASP A 8 8.12 -0.99 -4.06
C ASP A 8 7.71 -0.55 -5.48
N ALA A 9 6.86 -1.35 -6.15
CA ALA A 9 6.35 -1.10 -7.48
C ALA A 9 4.82 -1.30 -7.53
N PRO A 10 4.11 -0.71 -8.51
CA PRO A 10 2.68 -0.98 -8.72
C PRO A 10 2.49 -2.41 -9.24
N SER A 11 2.51 -3.38 -8.32
CA SER A 11 2.58 -4.81 -8.59
C SER A 11 1.92 -5.59 -7.46
N TRP A 12 1.52 -6.84 -7.77
CA TRP A 12 1.04 -7.82 -6.80
C TRP A 12 2.01 -9.01 -6.66
N GLN A 13 3.16 -8.97 -7.33
CA GLN A 13 4.14 -10.06 -7.33
C GLN A 13 4.94 -10.07 -6.04
N ASP A 14 5.28 -11.26 -5.54
CA ASP A 14 6.04 -11.42 -4.30
C ASP A 14 7.43 -10.75 -4.36
N LYS A 15 8.06 -10.72 -5.55
CA LYS A 15 9.36 -10.06 -5.76
C LYS A 15 9.34 -8.56 -5.48
N ASP A 16 8.16 -7.94 -5.54
CA ASP A 16 7.98 -6.49 -5.38
C ASP A 16 7.49 -6.12 -3.97
N VAL A 17 7.37 -7.10 -3.06
CA VAL A 17 6.99 -6.86 -1.66
C VAL A 17 8.13 -6.14 -0.94
N ALA A 18 7.87 -4.92 -0.49
CA ALA A 18 8.82 -4.10 0.25
C ALA A 18 8.75 -4.36 1.76
N GLY A 19 7.61 -4.84 2.25
CA GLY A 19 7.42 -5.18 3.65
C GLY A 19 5.95 -5.36 4.03
N SER A 20 5.69 -5.22 5.32
CA SER A 20 4.32 -5.30 5.86
C SER A 20 4.11 -4.29 6.97
N VAL A 21 2.85 -3.90 7.18
CA VAL A 21 2.44 -2.89 8.15
C VAL A 21 1.35 -3.45 9.07
N ASP A 22 1.42 -3.07 10.35
CA ASP A 22 0.41 -3.40 11.35
C ASP A 22 -0.76 -2.42 11.34
N VAL A 23 -1.89 -2.87 11.88
CA VAL A 23 -3.10 -2.05 12.04
C VAL A 23 -2.81 -0.81 12.90
N GLY A 24 -3.33 0.34 12.47
CA GLY A 24 -3.20 1.62 13.20
C GLY A 24 -2.07 2.51 12.70
N LEU A 25 -1.13 1.98 11.91
CA LEU A 25 -0.14 2.79 11.20
C LEU A 25 -0.75 3.42 9.94
N GLY A 26 -0.38 4.67 9.67
CA GLY A 26 -0.94 5.48 8.59
C GLY A 26 0.12 5.97 7.60
N PHE A 27 -0.35 6.36 6.42
CA PHE A 27 0.45 6.96 5.36
C PHE A 27 -0.34 8.06 4.67
N THR A 28 0.35 8.96 3.98
CA THR A 28 -0.30 9.93 3.09
C THR A 28 -0.57 9.28 1.75
N ILE A 29 -1.83 9.20 1.33
CA ILE A 29 -2.17 8.78 -0.05
C ILE A 29 -1.83 9.94 -0.98
N ILE A 30 -1.01 9.66 -2.00
CA ILE A 30 -0.61 10.65 -3.01
C ILE A 30 -1.23 10.36 -4.38
N ASP A 31 -1.65 9.12 -4.65
CA ASP A 31 -2.34 8.74 -5.88
C ASP A 31 -3.08 7.39 -5.73
N LYS A 32 -3.91 7.03 -6.72
CA LYS A 32 -4.56 5.73 -6.84
C LYS A 32 -4.34 5.17 -8.24
N VAL A 33 -3.78 3.96 -8.32
CA VAL A 33 -3.41 3.29 -9.58
C VAL A 33 -4.16 1.97 -9.74
N SER A 34 -4.43 1.56 -11.00
CA SER A 34 -4.98 0.24 -11.31
C SER A 34 -3.86 -0.72 -11.70
N VAL A 35 -3.75 -1.85 -11.01
CA VAL A 35 -2.71 -2.86 -11.23
C VAL A 35 -3.39 -4.20 -11.51
N ASN A 36 -3.31 -4.66 -12.75
CA ASN A 36 -3.96 -5.90 -13.22
C ASN A 36 -5.44 -5.99 -12.82
N GLY A 37 -6.18 -4.87 -12.94
CA GLY A 37 -7.61 -4.79 -12.62
C GLY A 37 -7.94 -4.59 -11.14
N SER A 38 -6.95 -4.59 -10.24
CA SER A 38 -7.15 -4.31 -8.80
C SER A 38 -6.46 -3.00 -8.40
N PRO A 39 -7.15 -2.09 -7.68
CA PRO A 39 -6.59 -0.80 -7.35
C PRO A 39 -5.59 -0.86 -6.17
N GLN A 40 -4.56 -0.02 -6.26
CA GLN A 40 -3.61 0.28 -5.18
C GLN A 40 -3.59 1.77 -4.89
N TYR A 41 -3.32 2.14 -3.64
CA TYR A 41 -2.91 3.48 -3.28
C TYR A 41 -1.40 3.61 -3.42
N LYS A 42 -0.96 4.67 -4.09
CA LYS A 42 0.40 5.16 -3.98
C LYS A 42 0.49 5.99 -2.71
N VAL A 43 1.34 5.59 -1.78
CA VAL A 43 1.44 6.19 -0.45
C VAL A 43 2.85 6.71 -0.18
N LYS A 44 2.95 7.76 0.62
CA LYS A 44 4.21 8.34 1.09
C LYS A 44 4.31 8.19 2.61
N ASN A 45 5.42 7.63 3.08
CA ASN A 45 5.68 7.51 4.52
C ASN A 45 6.28 8.80 5.11
N SER A 46 6.47 8.85 6.43
CA SER A 46 7.05 10.01 7.13
C SER A 46 8.49 10.35 6.73
N ARG A 47 9.22 9.40 6.10
CA ARG A 47 10.58 9.61 5.58
C ARG A 47 10.60 10.06 4.12
N GLY A 48 9.42 10.16 3.50
CA GLY A 48 9.26 10.58 2.12
C GLY A 48 9.43 9.48 1.08
N ASN A 49 9.61 8.23 1.49
CA ASN A 49 9.62 7.09 0.57
C ASN A 49 8.22 6.82 0.05
N VAL A 50 8.15 6.34 -1.20
CA VAL A 50 6.90 6.02 -1.89
C VAL A 50 6.75 4.50 -1.98
N TYR A 51 5.55 4.02 -1.66
CA TYR A 51 5.17 2.61 -1.76
C TYR A 51 3.77 2.47 -2.33
N TYR A 52 3.37 1.22 -2.55
CA TYR A 52 2.04 0.86 -3.02
C TYR A 52 1.39 -0.10 -2.03
N ILE A 53 0.11 0.11 -1.74
CA ILE A 53 -0.68 -0.71 -0.82
C ILE A 53 -2.08 -0.94 -1.39
N THR A 54 -2.75 -2.01 -1.00
CA THR A 54 -4.11 -2.29 -1.49
C THR A 54 -5.06 -1.12 -1.24
N ALA A 55 -5.91 -0.82 -2.23
CA ALA A 55 -6.98 0.17 -2.07
C ALA A 55 -8.30 -0.45 -1.60
N SER A 56 -8.27 -1.71 -1.13
CA SER A 56 -9.44 -2.36 -0.56
C SER A 56 -9.83 -1.72 0.78
N SER A 57 -11.08 -1.28 0.87
CA SER A 57 -11.66 -0.68 2.08
C SER A 57 -11.75 -1.65 3.27
N TYR A 58 -11.60 -2.96 3.02
CA TYR A 58 -11.51 -3.96 4.08
C TYR A 58 -10.22 -3.83 4.90
N TYR A 59 -9.11 -3.43 4.27
CA TYR A 59 -7.80 -3.33 4.91
C TYR A 59 -7.36 -1.88 5.18
N VAL A 60 -7.76 -0.96 4.32
CA VAL A 60 -7.34 0.45 4.37
C VAL A 60 -8.56 1.34 4.58
N ARG A 61 -8.51 2.17 5.63
CA ARG A 61 -9.53 3.17 5.91
C ARG A 61 -8.99 4.56 5.58
N ILE A 62 -9.69 5.27 4.70
CA ILE A 62 -9.45 6.70 4.45
C ILE A 62 -10.20 7.51 5.51
N LYS A 63 -9.56 8.56 6.03
CA LYS A 63 -10.16 9.56 6.91
C LYS A 63 -10.12 10.91 6.23
#